data_AF-A0A2V9DQS5-F1
#
_entry.id   AF-A0A2V9DQS5-F1
#
_cell.length_a   1.000
_cell.length_b   1.000
_cell.length_c   1.000
_cell.angle_alpha   90.00
_cell.angle_beta   90.00
_cell.angle_gamma   90.00
#
_symmetry.space_group_name_H-M   'P 1'
#
loop_
_entity.id
_entity.type
_entity.pdbx_description
1 polymer ?
#
loop_
_entity_poly.entity_id
_entity_poly.type
_entity_poly.pdbx_seq_one_letter_code
_entity_poly.pdbx_strand_id
1 'polypeptide(L)'
;MTDPVTGKTGGFQPERNATFKKFSSRTMRPVLNFDTCIKCTLCWLQCPDSCFDVTPEGFYDANMDSCCGCGVCEAVCPVPNCVTMVNEIGFSDNASQWEMWRKDKDGYIAWLKDTIEHHPVRSHGFRYRGQYEEQVPEALAAAEGD
;
A
#
# COMPACT_ATOMS: atom_id res chain seq x y z
N MET A 1 -2.19 16.45 17.45
CA MET A 1 -1.27 16.54 18.60
C MET A 1 0.09 16.90 18.05
N THR A 2 0.82 17.83 18.66
CA THR A 2 2.18 18.15 18.23
C THR A 2 3.13 17.36 19.10
N ASP A 3 4.02 16.60 18.48
CA ASP A 3 5.04 15.86 19.21
C ASP A 3 5.99 16.85 19.92
N PRO A 4 6.18 16.74 21.25
CA PRO A 4 6.93 17.72 22.03
C PRO A 4 8.44 17.67 21.78
N VAL A 5 8.95 16.59 21.17
CA VAL A 5 10.38 16.39 20.89
C VAL A 5 10.73 16.84 19.47
N THR A 6 9.91 16.45 18.50
CA THR A 6 10.16 16.67 17.07
C THR A 6 9.42 17.89 16.51
N GLY A 7 8.43 18.43 17.23
CA GLY A 7 7.59 19.53 16.77
C GLY A 7 6.66 19.18 15.61
N LYS A 8 6.66 17.93 15.16
CA LYS A 8 5.81 17.47 14.06
C LYS A 8 4.35 17.39 14.51
N THR A 9 3.46 17.86 13.64
CA THR A 9 2.02 17.64 13.79
C THR A 9 1.67 16.27 13.20
N GLY A 10 0.90 15.48 13.94
CA GLY A 10 0.59 14.10 13.56
C GLY A 10 0.47 13.19 14.77
N GLY A 11 0.60 11.89 14.54
CA GLY A 11 0.77 10.89 15.59
C GLY A 11 2.16 10.24 15.52
N PHE A 12 2.24 9.00 16.01
CA PHE A 12 3.49 8.26 16.09
C PHE A 12 4.14 8.07 14.70
N GLN A 13 5.43 8.41 14.60
CA GLN A 13 6.30 8.12 13.47
C GLN A 13 7.56 7.40 14.02
N PRO A 14 7.85 6.17 13.58
CA PRO A 14 9.03 5.48 14.07
C PRO A 14 10.31 6.11 13.53
N GLU A 15 11.37 6.05 14.31
CA GLU A 15 12.71 6.36 13.84
C GLU A 15 13.14 5.32 12.80
N ARG A 16 13.75 5.78 11.70
CA ARG A 16 14.13 4.96 10.56
C ARG A 16 15.61 5.10 10.30
N ASN A 17 16.26 3.99 9.97
CA ASN A 17 17.67 4.00 9.60
C ASN A 17 17.85 4.78 8.29
N ALA A 18 18.72 5.79 8.29
CA ALA A 18 19.00 6.62 7.13
C ALA A 18 19.64 5.85 5.96
N THR A 19 20.39 4.79 6.28
CA THR A 19 21.17 4.00 5.32
C THR A 19 20.44 2.72 4.91
N PHE A 20 19.81 2.04 5.85
CA PHE A 20 19.16 0.75 5.61
C PHE A 20 17.69 0.94 5.21
N LYS A 21 17.47 1.03 3.90
CA LYS A 21 16.15 1.14 3.29
C LYS A 21 15.58 -0.25 3.00
N LYS A 22 14.32 -0.49 3.34
CA LYS A 22 13.67 -1.80 3.19
C LYS A 22 13.00 -2.00 1.83
N PHE A 23 12.84 -0.93 1.05
CA PHE A 23 12.12 -1.00 -0.22
C PHE A 23 12.78 -1.89 -1.27
N SER A 24 14.10 -2.06 -1.22
CA SER A 24 14.84 -2.84 -2.22
C SER A 24 14.49 -4.34 -2.23
N SER A 25 13.86 -4.86 -1.16
CA SER A 25 13.46 -6.26 -1.07
C SER A 25 12.03 -6.54 -1.53
N ARG A 26 11.22 -5.51 -1.83
CA ARG A 26 9.80 -5.71 -2.11
C ARG A 26 9.55 -5.99 -3.59
N THR A 27 8.54 -6.81 -3.85
CA THR A 27 8.02 -7.06 -5.21
C THR A 27 6.65 -6.43 -5.43
N MET A 28 6.00 -5.99 -4.34
CA MET A 28 4.72 -5.29 -4.35
C MET A 28 4.75 -4.17 -3.33
N ARG A 29 3.90 -3.15 -3.51
CA ARG A 29 3.68 -2.09 -2.54
C ARG A 29 2.19 -1.77 -2.38
N PRO A 30 1.74 -1.27 -1.23
CA PRO A 30 0.36 -0.84 -1.06
C PRO A 30 0.13 0.53 -1.70
N VAL A 31 -1.01 0.69 -2.37
CA VAL A 31 -1.61 1.98 -2.70
C VAL A 31 -2.86 2.19 -1.86
N LEU A 32 -3.11 3.43 -1.43
CA LEU A 32 -4.12 3.73 -0.41
C LEU A 32 -5.22 4.65 -0.92
N ASN A 33 -6.47 4.20 -0.85
CA ASN A 33 -7.62 5.06 -1.05
C ASN A 33 -7.99 5.80 0.24
N PHE A 34 -7.45 7.01 0.42
CA PHE A 34 -7.72 7.86 1.58
C PHE A 34 -9.19 8.31 1.70
N ASP A 35 -9.95 8.39 0.60
CA ASP A 35 -11.38 8.77 0.63
C ASP A 35 -12.26 7.69 1.24
N THR A 36 -11.86 6.42 1.13
CA THR A 36 -12.58 5.27 1.70
C THR A 36 -12.07 4.86 3.08
N CYS A 37 -10.96 5.44 3.54
CA CYS A 37 -10.33 5.07 4.79
C CYS A 37 -11.17 5.52 5.99
N ILE A 38 -11.64 4.54 6.79
CA ILE A 38 -12.40 4.77 8.02
C ILE A 38 -11.52 4.99 9.26
N LYS A 39 -10.20 5.11 9.09
CA LYS A 39 -9.22 5.37 10.16
C LYS A 39 -9.25 4.35 11.32
N CYS A 40 -9.44 3.06 10.99
CA CYS A 40 -9.57 1.99 11.97
C CYS A 40 -8.26 1.54 12.66
N THR A 41 -7.10 2.10 12.31
CA THR A 41 -5.76 1.77 12.86
C THR A 41 -5.21 0.37 12.51
N LEU A 42 -5.98 -0.53 11.90
CA LEU A 42 -5.55 -1.93 11.70
C LEU A 42 -4.29 -2.07 10.82
N CYS A 43 -4.19 -1.31 9.73
CA CYS A 43 -3.01 -1.32 8.86
C CYS A 43 -1.73 -0.87 9.59
N TRP A 44 -1.85 0.10 10.49
CA TRP A 44 -0.75 0.57 11.33
C TRP A 44 -0.37 -0.46 12.39
N LEU A 45 -1.35 -1.01 13.11
CA LEU A 45 -1.13 -1.96 14.20
C LEU A 45 -0.52 -3.29 13.74
N GLN A 46 -0.94 -3.77 12.56
CA GLN A 46 -0.52 -5.07 12.04
C GLN A 46 0.70 -4.98 11.12
N CYS A 47 1.24 -3.78 10.87
CA CYS A 47 2.41 -3.64 10.02
C CYS A 47 3.67 -4.18 10.73
N PRO A 48 4.29 -5.26 10.24
CA PRO A 48 5.46 -5.85 10.89
C PRO A 48 6.68 -4.90 10.86
N ASP A 49 6.71 -3.97 9.90
CA ASP A 49 7.79 -2.99 9.75
C ASP A 49 7.49 -1.62 10.35
N SER A 50 6.28 -1.43 10.90
CA SER A 50 5.79 -0.12 11.35
C SER A 50 5.98 0.97 10.28
N CYS A 51 5.71 0.68 9.00
CA CYS A 51 5.99 1.63 7.93
C CYS A 51 5.00 2.81 7.84
N PHE A 52 3.85 2.72 8.51
CA PHE A 52 2.80 3.73 8.49
C PHE A 52 3.07 4.88 9.47
N ASP A 53 3.10 6.10 8.94
CA ASP A 53 3.17 7.34 9.70
C ASP A 53 1.76 7.87 9.94
N VAL A 54 1.42 8.25 11.18
CA VAL A 54 0.12 8.84 11.51
C VAL A 54 0.12 10.32 11.10
N THR A 55 -0.76 10.68 10.16
CA THR A 55 -0.83 12.02 9.59
C THR A 55 -1.57 13.00 10.53
N PRO A 56 -1.42 14.33 10.36
CA PRO A 56 -2.17 15.33 11.13
C PRO A 56 -3.69 15.15 11.08
N GLU A 57 -4.20 14.57 9.98
CA GLU A 57 -5.62 14.34 9.73
C GLU A 57 -6.10 12.98 10.26
N GLY A 58 -5.22 12.21 10.89
CA GLY A 58 -5.51 10.89 11.45
C GLY A 58 -5.57 9.77 10.41
N PHE A 59 -5.02 10.00 9.21
CA PHE A 59 -4.78 8.92 8.24
C PHE A 59 -3.45 8.22 8.53
N TYR A 60 -3.20 7.13 7.82
CA TYR A 60 -1.98 6.33 7.93
C TYR A 60 -1.27 6.36 6.58
N ASP A 61 -0.21 7.15 6.48
CA ASP A 61 0.59 7.24 5.27
C ASP A 61 1.68 6.17 5.28
N ALA A 62 1.66 5.27 4.31
CA ALA A 62 2.69 4.25 4.19
C ALA A 62 3.96 4.90 3.65
N ASN A 63 5.00 5.00 4.48
CA ASN A 63 6.26 5.51 4.01
C ASN A 63 7.01 4.40 3.25
N MET A 64 7.11 4.63 1.93
CA MET A 64 7.61 3.69 0.95
C MET A 64 9.11 3.47 1.06
N ASP A 65 9.87 4.20 1.86
CA ASP A 65 11.28 3.85 2.09
C ASP A 65 11.46 2.66 3.05
N SER A 66 10.46 2.39 3.89
CA SER A 66 10.52 1.33 4.91
C SER A 66 9.50 0.22 4.72
N CYS A 67 8.59 0.35 3.74
CA CYS A 67 7.67 -0.73 3.40
C CYS A 67 8.42 -1.87 2.69
N CYS A 68 8.35 -3.08 3.27
CA CYS A 68 8.92 -4.30 2.67
C CYS A 68 7.98 -5.00 1.68
N GLY A 69 6.73 -4.54 1.57
CA GLY A 69 5.74 -5.11 0.65
C GLY A 69 5.07 -6.41 1.11
N CYS A 70 4.95 -6.67 2.42
CA CYS A 70 4.39 -7.94 2.94
C CYS A 70 2.89 -8.17 2.69
N GLY A 71 2.13 -7.15 2.30
CA GLY A 71 0.69 -7.29 2.00
C GLY A 71 -0.26 -7.41 3.20
N VAL A 72 0.25 -7.48 4.44
CA VAL A 72 -0.59 -7.61 5.65
C VAL A 72 -1.62 -6.49 5.76
N CYS A 73 -1.25 -5.25 5.41
CA CYS A 73 -2.14 -4.10 5.46
C CYS A 73 -3.37 -4.22 4.53
N GLU A 74 -3.24 -4.84 3.36
CA GLU A 74 -4.37 -5.14 2.47
C GLU A 74 -5.25 -6.22 3.09
N ALA A 75 -4.65 -7.30 3.61
CA ALA A 75 -5.37 -8.44 4.17
C ALA A 75 -6.20 -8.10 5.43
N VAL A 76 -5.74 -7.16 6.26
CA VAL A 76 -6.42 -6.78 7.50
C VAL A 76 -7.37 -5.60 7.35
N CYS A 77 -7.35 -4.90 6.20
CA CYS A 77 -8.19 -3.73 6.00
C CYS A 77 -9.66 -4.17 5.89
N PRO A 78 -10.58 -3.65 6.72
CA PRO A 78 -11.98 -4.05 6.68
C PRO A 78 -12.76 -3.38 5.53
N VAL A 79 -12.17 -2.37 4.89
CA VAL A 79 -12.77 -1.64 3.77
C VAL A 79 -12.24 -2.24 2.45
N PRO A 80 -13.12 -2.78 1.60
CA PRO A 80 -12.72 -3.33 0.31
C PRO A 80 -11.96 -2.31 -0.52
N ASN A 81 -10.81 -2.70 -1.07
CA ASN A 81 -9.95 -1.90 -1.95
C ASN A 81 -9.48 -0.55 -1.35
N CYS A 82 -9.57 -0.37 -0.03
CA CYS A 82 -8.99 0.81 0.62
C CYS A 82 -7.46 0.75 0.63
N VAL A 83 -6.91 -0.45 0.77
CA VAL A 83 -5.50 -0.74 0.55
C VAL A 83 -5.44 -1.79 -0.56
N THR A 84 -4.60 -1.58 -1.55
CA THR A 84 -4.43 -2.54 -2.66
C THR A 84 -2.96 -2.76 -2.93
N MET A 85 -2.53 -4.01 -3.02
CA MET A 85 -1.14 -4.33 -3.35
C MET A 85 -0.93 -4.30 -4.87
N VAL A 86 0.02 -3.47 -5.31
CA VAL A 86 0.37 -3.22 -6.71
C VAL A 86 1.83 -3.62 -6.96
N ASN A 87 2.13 -4.15 -8.14
CA ASN A 87 3.48 -4.59 -8.51
C ASN A 87 4.48 -3.43 -8.49
N GLU A 88 5.62 -3.65 -7.84
CA GLU A 88 6.66 -2.66 -7.63
C GLU A 88 7.23 -2.07 -8.93
N ILE A 89 7.24 -2.85 -10.00
CA ILE A 89 7.78 -2.46 -11.32
C ILE A 89 7.08 -1.21 -11.87
N GLY A 90 5.83 -0.97 -11.49
CA GLY A 90 5.05 0.18 -11.96
C GLY A 90 5.46 1.53 -11.36
N PHE A 91 6.45 1.59 -10.48
CA PHE A 91 6.78 2.80 -9.72
C PHE A 91 8.23 3.24 -9.87
N SER A 92 8.44 4.54 -9.99
CA SER A 92 9.76 5.17 -10.14
C SER A 92 10.34 5.77 -8.86
N ASP A 93 9.51 5.98 -7.83
CA ASP A 93 9.90 6.67 -6.61
C ASP A 93 9.18 6.13 -5.36
N ASN A 94 9.49 6.71 -4.20
CA ASN A 94 8.93 6.36 -2.89
C ASN A 94 8.20 7.56 -2.24
N ALA A 95 7.64 8.47 -3.03
CA ALA A 95 6.98 9.65 -2.52
C ALA A 95 5.77 9.31 -1.63
N SER A 96 5.44 10.24 -0.72
CA SER A 96 4.27 10.12 0.15
C SER A 96 2.98 10.18 -0.67
N GLN A 97 2.17 9.13 -0.55
CA GLN A 97 0.87 9.08 -1.20
C GLN A 97 -0.12 10.03 -0.51
N TRP A 98 -0.03 10.19 0.80
CA TRP A 98 -0.87 11.15 1.52
C TRP A 98 -0.61 12.60 1.08
N GLU A 99 0.65 12.99 0.85
CA GLU A 99 0.95 14.34 0.35
C GLU A 99 0.45 14.56 -1.09
N MET A 100 0.54 13.53 -1.94
CA MET A 100 -0.07 13.57 -3.28
C MET A 100 -1.59 13.79 -3.20
N TRP A 101 -2.29 12.99 -2.39
CA TRP A 101 -3.74 13.09 -2.20
C TRP A 101 -4.16 14.42 -1.57
N ARG A 102 -3.44 14.90 -0.55
CA ARG A 102 -3.76 16.15 0.14
C ARG A 102 -3.64 17.36 -0.79
N LYS A 103 -2.64 17.34 -1.68
CA LYS A 103 -2.39 18.42 -2.62
C LYS A 103 -3.43 18.46 -3.75
N ASP A 104 -3.78 17.31 -4.29
CA ASP A 104 -4.75 17.16 -5.37
C ASP A 104 -5.50 15.83 -5.24
N LYS A 105 -6.68 15.88 -4.64
CA LYS A 105 -7.49 14.68 -4.37
C LYS A 105 -7.97 14.02 -5.66
N ASP A 106 -8.51 14.81 -6.58
CA ASP A 106 -9.08 14.30 -7.82
C ASP A 106 -7.98 13.69 -8.71
N GLY A 107 -6.83 14.38 -8.81
CA GLY A 107 -5.66 13.86 -9.50
C GLY A 107 -5.11 12.58 -8.86
N TYR A 108 -5.05 12.51 -7.53
CA TYR A 108 -4.64 11.29 -6.83
C TYR A 108 -5.59 10.12 -7.06
N ILE A 109 -6.91 10.35 -7.03
CA ILE A 109 -7.90 9.29 -7.27
C ILE A 109 -7.84 8.80 -8.71
N ALA A 110 -7.60 9.68 -9.69
CA ALA A 110 -7.35 9.29 -11.07
C ALA A 110 -6.09 8.43 -11.18
N TRP A 111 -4.98 8.88 -10.58
CA TRP A 111 -3.71 8.13 -10.52
C TRP A 111 -3.88 6.77 -9.83
N LEU A 112 -4.63 6.70 -8.73
CA LEU A 112 -4.89 5.49 -7.98
C LEU A 112 -5.64 4.46 -8.84
N LYS A 113 -6.69 4.90 -9.55
CA LYS A 113 -7.46 4.04 -10.46
C LYS A 113 -6.60 3.50 -11.59
N ASP A 114 -5.85 4.38 -12.24
CA ASP A 114 -4.92 4.02 -13.31
C ASP A 114 -3.87 3.01 -12.82
N THR A 115 -3.30 3.27 -11.64
CA THR A 115 -2.34 2.39 -10.96
C THR A 115 -2.96 1.07 -10.55
N ILE A 116 -4.29 0.96 -10.38
CA ILE A 116 -5.03 -0.28 -10.07
C ILE A 116 -5.60 -0.95 -11.35
N GLU A 117 -5.49 -0.35 -12.53
CA GLU A 117 -5.99 -0.94 -13.77
C GLU A 117 -4.84 -1.42 -14.68
N HIS A 118 -3.76 -0.64 -14.78
CA HIS A 118 -2.75 -0.80 -15.83
C HIS A 118 -1.40 -1.35 -15.36
N HIS A 119 -1.37 -2.09 -14.26
CA HIS A 119 -0.12 -2.49 -13.62
C HIS A 119 0.16 -3.99 -13.81
N PRO A 120 1.44 -4.39 -13.79
CA PRO A 120 1.82 -5.77 -14.01
C PRO A 120 1.11 -6.70 -13.03
N VAL A 121 0.85 -7.93 -13.48
CA VAL A 121 0.27 -8.97 -12.63
C VAL A 121 1.04 -9.01 -11.32
N ARG A 122 0.27 -8.97 -10.23
CA ARG A 122 0.79 -9.08 -8.88
C ARG A 122 1.71 -10.29 -8.76
N SER A 123 2.90 -10.08 -8.20
CA SER A 123 3.91 -11.12 -8.03
C SER A 123 3.49 -12.19 -7.02
N HIS A 124 2.50 -11.89 -6.17
CA HIS A 124 1.99 -12.79 -5.14
C HIS A 124 0.91 -13.72 -5.68
N GLY A 125 1.09 -15.01 -5.42
CA GLY A 125 0.24 -16.09 -5.92
C GLY A 125 -1.26 -15.97 -5.61
N PHE A 126 -1.66 -15.43 -4.45
CA PHE A 126 -3.08 -15.30 -4.06
C PHE A 126 -3.39 -13.94 -3.41
N ARG A 127 -4.57 -13.38 -3.74
CA ARG A 127 -5.20 -12.15 -3.20
C ARG A 127 -6.29 -12.53 -2.20
N TYR A 128 -6.98 -13.64 -2.45
CA TYR A 128 -7.97 -14.24 -1.56
C TYR A 128 -7.92 -15.76 -1.65
N ARG A 129 -8.45 -16.43 -0.62
CA ARG A 129 -8.59 -17.89 -0.62
C ARG A 129 -9.62 -18.30 -1.67
N GLY A 130 -9.32 -19.29 -2.50
CA GLY A 130 -10.20 -19.71 -3.61
C GLY A 130 -9.78 -19.15 -4.98
N GLN A 131 -8.85 -18.20 -5.02
CA GLN A 131 -8.49 -17.54 -6.28
C GLN A 131 -7.83 -18.49 -7.29
N TYR A 132 -7.01 -19.45 -6.84
CA TYR A 132 -6.39 -20.40 -7.77
C TYR A 132 -7.43 -21.31 -8.42
N GLU A 133 -8.44 -21.73 -7.68
CA GLU A 133 -9.55 -22.52 -8.20
C GLU A 133 -10.31 -21.80 -9.32
N GLU A 134 -10.39 -20.46 -9.26
CA GLU A 134 -10.97 -19.62 -10.30
C GLU A 134 -10.03 -19.43 -11.51
N GLN A 135 -8.72 -19.36 -11.28
CA GLN A 135 -7.71 -19.11 -12.33
C GLN A 135 -7.22 -20.36 -13.05
N VAL A 136 -7.24 -21.51 -12.39
CA VAL A 136 -6.77 -22.79 -12.95
C VAL A 136 -7.51 -23.15 -14.25
N PRO A 137 -8.84 -23.03 -14.37
CA PRO A 137 -9.54 -23.31 -15.63
C PRO A 137 -9.05 -22.44 -16.79
N GLU A 138 -8.86 -21.14 -16.55
CA GLU A 138 -8.35 -20.19 -17.56
C GLU A 138 -6.90 -20.52 -17.95
N ALA A 139 -6.04 -20.81 -16.96
CA ALA A 139 -4.65 -21.18 -17.20
C ALA A 139 -4.51 -22.50 -17.97
N LEU A 140 -5.37 -23.49 -17.67
CA LEU A 140 -5.41 -24.76 -18.40
C LEU A 140 -5.89 -24.56 -19.85
N ALA A 141 -6.94 -23.76 -20.05
CA ALA A 141 -7.42 -23.44 -21.40
C ALA A 141 -6.35 -22.71 -22.23
N ALA A 142 -5.57 -21.81 -21.64
CA ALA A 142 -4.45 -21.14 -22.30
C ALA A 142 -3.29 -22.10 -22.60
N ALA A 143 -3.06 -23.13 -21.78
CA ALA A 143 -2.03 -24.13 -22.01
C ALA A 143 -2.41 -25.17 -23.08
N GLU A 144 -3.70 -25.39 -23.30
CA GLU A 144 -4.23 -26.34 -24.30
C GLU A 144 -4.44 -25.71 -25.69
N GLY A 145 -4.11 -24.41 -25.86
CA GLY A 145 -4.31 -23.66 -27.10
C GLY A 145 -3.04 -23.02 -27.68
N ASP A 146 -2.24 -23.84 -28.38
CA ASP A 146 -1.42 -23.50 -29.56
C ASP A 146 -1.37 -24.73 -30.49
#